data_AF-A0A366SJ09-F1
#
_entry.id   AF-A0A366SJ09-F1
#
_cell.length_a   1.000
_cell.length_b   1.000
_cell.length_c   1.000
_cell.angle_alpha   90.00
_cell.angle_beta   90.00
_cell.angle_gamma   90.00
#
_symmetry.space_group_name_H-M   'P 1'
#
loop_
_entity.id
_entity.type
_entity.pdbx_description
1 polymer ?
#
loop_
_entity_poly.entity_id
_entity_poly.type
_entity_poly.pdbx_seq_one_letter_code
_entity_poly.pdbx_strand_id
1 'polypeptide(L)'
;MDQTRKQRQEKIVEILSTLHNGGSFEEAKAMFNEAFDGVDVTEITAAEKALIQSGLDPSEIQRLCNIHAAVFKGSINEIHRSNEEHGQVGHPVHTLKLENQVLQSLLTDEIDGILAKMAKQDWSQLERLQRAVADLKNIDKHYTRKETLIFAFMEKYGITAPPKVMWGVDDQIRAMIKEFAELLASPKVAYNPLSEKWAALKNEIEEMIFKEEEIMIPMTLDVFSLADWQQIAKDSHDIGFSFIPEPLKWVPSVASFEKEKENEVQRLAAIAQAKETTEAIAASLPDYPVSSVATQEKTDNFSGDLTQTIDLPTGNLQLDQLIAIFSHLPVDLTFVDADEKVRFYSEGPHRIFPRTKSVIGREVVNCHPPKSMHIV
;
A
#
# COMPACT_ATOMS: atom_id res chain seq x y z
N MET A 1 0.89 11.82 -38.66
CA MET A 1 0.47 11.27 -37.36
C MET A 1 0.51 12.32 -36.26
N ASP A 2 1.53 13.18 -36.21
CA ASP A 2 1.70 14.19 -35.14
C ASP A 2 0.65 15.34 -35.18
N GLN A 3 0.23 15.76 -36.38
CA GLN A 3 -0.79 16.81 -36.54
C GLN A 3 -2.16 16.45 -35.96
N THR A 4 -2.56 15.18 -36.01
CA THR A 4 -3.89 14.72 -35.55
C THR A 4 -3.98 14.71 -34.03
N ARG A 5 -2.90 14.34 -33.33
CA ARG A 5 -2.85 14.29 -31.87
C ARG A 5 -2.85 15.70 -31.27
N LYS A 6 -2.11 16.63 -31.89
CA LYS A 6 -2.07 18.04 -31.47
C LYS A 6 -3.43 18.73 -31.65
N GLN A 7 -4.11 18.49 -32.77
CA GLN A 7 -5.46 19.03 -33.02
C GLN A 7 -6.49 18.50 -32.03
N ARG A 8 -6.41 17.22 -31.67
CA ARG A 8 -7.26 16.61 -30.63
C ARG A 8 -7.02 17.25 -29.27
N GLN A 9 -5.76 17.42 -28.88
CA GLN A 9 -5.39 18.08 -27.63
C GLN A 9 -5.90 19.53 -27.57
N GLU A 10 -5.74 20.31 -28.64
CA GLU A 10 -6.25 21.69 -28.73
C GLU A 10 -7.77 21.76 -28.53
N LYS A 11 -8.50 20.77 -29.07
CA LYS A 11 -9.97 20.70 -28.94
C LYS A 11 -10.43 20.29 -27.53
N ILE A 12 -9.68 19.41 -26.85
CA ILE A 12 -9.94 19.08 -25.43
C ILE A 12 -9.69 20.32 -24.55
N VAL A 13 -8.60 21.05 -24.79
CA VAL A 13 -8.29 22.32 -24.09
C VAL A 13 -9.41 23.35 -24.28
N GLU A 14 -9.99 23.45 -25.47
CA GLU A 14 -11.13 24.33 -25.78
C GLU A 14 -12.40 23.96 -24.99
N ILE A 15 -12.73 22.67 -24.90
CA ILE A 15 -13.90 22.17 -24.14
C ILE A 15 -13.72 22.46 -22.64
N LEU A 16 -12.53 22.17 -22.10
CA LEU A 16 -12.21 22.41 -20.69
C LEU A 16 -12.21 23.91 -20.34
N SER A 17 -11.67 24.75 -21.24
CA SER A 17 -11.71 26.21 -21.08
C SER A 17 -13.13 26.75 -21.09
N THR A 18 -14.03 26.15 -21.88
CA THR A 18 -15.45 26.56 -21.96
C THR A 18 -16.17 26.30 -20.64
N LEU A 19 -15.94 25.13 -20.01
CA LEU A 19 -16.45 24.82 -18.67
C LEU A 19 -15.90 25.79 -17.61
N HIS A 20 -14.62 26.12 -17.72
CA HIS A 20 -13.97 27.05 -16.79
C HIS A 20 -14.51 28.49 -16.90
N ASN A 21 -14.80 28.97 -18.11
CA ASN A 21 -15.32 30.31 -18.36
C ASN A 21 -16.82 30.48 -18.05
N GLY A 22 -17.44 29.51 -17.36
CA GLY A 22 -18.86 29.54 -16.97
C GLY A 22 -19.83 29.02 -18.03
N GLY A 23 -19.34 28.30 -19.05
CA GLY A 23 -20.18 27.60 -20.01
C GLY A 23 -20.99 26.46 -19.38
N SER A 24 -22.09 26.08 -20.02
CA SER A 24 -22.95 25.02 -19.48
C SER A 24 -22.37 23.63 -19.74
N PHE A 25 -22.69 22.70 -18.83
CA PHE A 25 -22.32 21.29 -18.99
C PHE A 25 -22.86 20.66 -20.29
N GLU A 26 -24.08 21.02 -20.69
CA GLU A 26 -24.71 20.49 -21.90
C GLU A 26 -23.99 20.95 -23.17
N GLU A 27 -23.52 22.20 -23.22
CA GLU A 27 -22.73 22.74 -24.33
C GLU A 27 -21.37 22.03 -24.44
N ALA A 28 -20.66 21.87 -23.32
CA ALA A 28 -19.38 21.16 -23.31
C ALA A 28 -19.52 19.69 -23.74
N LYS A 29 -20.60 19.02 -23.32
CA LYS A 29 -20.91 17.65 -23.72
C LYS A 29 -21.27 17.53 -25.21
N ALA A 30 -22.00 18.50 -25.76
CA ALA A 30 -22.31 18.53 -27.18
C ALA A 30 -21.05 18.74 -28.04
N MET A 31 -20.20 19.71 -27.68
CA MET A 31 -18.91 19.95 -28.33
C MET A 31 -18.00 18.72 -28.30
N PHE A 32 -18.03 17.99 -27.19
CA PHE A 32 -17.27 16.76 -27.04
C PHE A 32 -17.78 15.65 -27.98
N ASN A 33 -19.09 15.36 -27.96
CA ASN A 33 -19.68 14.29 -28.78
C ASN A 33 -19.59 14.56 -30.29
N GLU A 34 -19.49 15.83 -30.70
CA GLU A 34 -19.28 16.20 -32.12
C GLU A 34 -17.81 15.99 -32.55
N ALA A 35 -16.85 16.20 -31.64
CA ALA A 35 -15.43 16.17 -31.94
C ALA A 35 -14.76 14.82 -31.66
N PHE A 36 -15.36 13.98 -30.81
CA PHE A 36 -14.74 12.75 -30.30
C PHE A 36 -15.73 11.59 -30.24
N ASP A 37 -15.39 10.48 -30.89
CA ASP A 37 -16.03 9.17 -30.68
C ASP A 37 -15.50 8.49 -29.40
N GLY A 38 -14.32 8.91 -28.93
CA GLY A 38 -13.70 8.45 -27.69
C GLY A 38 -12.39 9.19 -27.38
N VAL A 39 -12.04 9.29 -26.09
CA VAL A 39 -10.82 9.99 -25.61
C VAL A 39 -10.09 9.17 -24.55
N ASP A 40 -8.75 9.13 -24.65
CA ASP A 40 -7.91 8.46 -23.66
C ASP A 40 -7.62 9.37 -22.46
N VAL A 41 -7.50 8.80 -21.26
CA VAL A 41 -7.17 9.54 -20.02
C VAL A 41 -5.88 10.34 -20.18
N THR A 42 -4.89 9.80 -20.90
CA THR A 42 -3.63 10.50 -21.17
C THR A 42 -3.78 11.75 -22.04
N GLU A 43 -4.78 11.80 -22.93
CA GLU A 43 -5.09 12.99 -23.73
C GLU A 43 -5.73 14.07 -22.84
N ILE A 44 -6.53 13.67 -21.85
CA ILE A 44 -7.17 14.57 -20.87
C ILE A 44 -6.11 15.16 -19.94
N THR A 45 -5.26 14.34 -19.34
CA THR A 45 -4.18 14.81 -18.45
C THR A 45 -3.19 15.73 -19.19
N ALA A 46 -2.91 15.45 -20.47
CA ALA A 46 -2.06 16.32 -21.28
C ALA A 46 -2.71 17.68 -21.59
N ALA A 47 -4.03 17.73 -21.76
CA ALA A 47 -4.79 18.96 -21.93
C ALA A 47 -4.85 19.77 -20.61
N GLU A 48 -5.08 19.12 -19.47
CA GLU A 48 -5.07 19.75 -18.15
C GLU A 48 -3.71 20.37 -17.82
N LYS A 49 -2.62 19.65 -18.12
CA LYS A 49 -1.25 20.18 -17.97
C LYS A 49 -1.00 21.41 -18.83
N ALA A 50 -1.55 21.45 -20.05
CA ALA A 50 -1.46 22.62 -20.93
C ALA A 50 -2.23 23.83 -20.38
N LEU A 51 -3.38 23.59 -19.73
CA LEU A 51 -4.17 24.63 -19.06
C LEU A 51 -3.43 25.23 -17.86
N ILE A 52 -2.79 24.40 -17.03
CA ILE A 52 -1.94 24.86 -15.93
C ILE A 52 -0.80 25.75 -16.46
N GLN A 53 -0.14 25.32 -17.55
CA GLN A 53 0.92 26.09 -18.19
C GLN A 53 0.43 27.42 -18.79
N SER A 54 -0.85 27.50 -19.14
CA SER A 54 -1.49 28.74 -19.63
C SER A 54 -1.88 29.73 -18.52
N GLY A 55 -1.69 29.35 -17.24
CA GLY A 55 -1.90 30.24 -16.08
C GLY A 55 -3.15 29.95 -15.25
N LEU A 56 -3.82 28.81 -15.45
CA LEU A 56 -4.92 28.38 -14.57
C LEU A 56 -4.41 27.90 -13.21
N ASP A 57 -5.19 28.20 -12.16
CA ASP A 57 -4.89 27.76 -10.80
C ASP A 57 -5.11 26.24 -10.64
N PRO A 58 -4.11 25.48 -10.13
CA PRO A 58 -4.25 24.03 -9.93
C PRO A 58 -5.44 23.62 -9.06
N SER A 59 -5.86 24.46 -8.11
CA SER A 59 -7.00 24.18 -7.22
C SER A 59 -8.35 24.28 -7.93
N GLU A 60 -8.47 25.07 -8.99
CA GLU A 60 -9.70 25.18 -9.80
C GLU A 60 -9.89 23.96 -10.70
N ILE A 61 -8.79 23.32 -11.11
CA ILE A 61 -8.82 22.07 -11.89
C ILE A 61 -9.35 20.92 -11.04
N GLN A 62 -8.89 20.82 -9.78
CA GLN A 62 -9.31 19.78 -8.84
C GLN A 62 -10.82 19.88 -8.49
N ARG A 63 -11.36 21.11 -8.39
CA ARG A 63 -12.80 21.36 -8.18
C ARG A 63 -13.66 20.91 -9.37
N LEU A 64 -13.09 20.92 -10.57
CA LEU A 64 -13.78 20.58 -11.81
C LEU A 64 -13.54 19.13 -12.27
N CYS A 65 -12.64 18.35 -11.63
CA CYS A 65 -12.44 16.92 -11.91
C CYS A 65 -13.77 16.12 -11.90
N ASN A 66 -14.72 16.47 -11.02
CA ASN A 66 -16.04 15.84 -10.99
C ASN A 66 -16.92 16.19 -12.21
N ILE A 67 -16.81 17.41 -12.72
CA ILE A 67 -17.57 17.88 -13.88
C ILE A 67 -16.91 17.39 -15.18
N HIS A 68 -15.57 17.40 -15.23
CA HIS A 68 -14.77 16.84 -16.31
C HIS A 68 -15.07 15.34 -16.46
N ALA A 69 -14.96 14.56 -15.38
CA ALA A 69 -15.30 13.14 -15.39
C ALA A 69 -16.73 12.90 -15.89
N ALA A 70 -17.69 13.77 -15.55
CA ALA A 70 -19.09 13.66 -16.01
C ALA A 70 -19.28 14.01 -17.50
N VAL A 71 -18.48 14.93 -18.07
CA VAL A 71 -18.51 15.25 -19.51
C VAL A 71 -17.93 14.10 -20.32
N PHE A 72 -16.86 13.47 -19.81
CA PHE A 72 -16.16 12.37 -20.48
C PHE A 72 -16.78 10.98 -20.17
N LYS A 73 -17.71 10.90 -19.21
CA LYS A 73 -18.36 9.65 -18.77
C LYS A 73 -19.10 8.95 -19.92
N GLY A 74 -18.68 7.73 -20.25
CA GLY A 74 -19.26 6.89 -21.31
C GLY A 74 -18.61 7.06 -22.70
N SER A 75 -17.67 8.00 -22.83
CA SER A 75 -16.89 8.25 -24.04
C SER A 75 -15.39 8.31 -23.79
N ILE A 76 -14.97 8.08 -22.54
CA ILE A 76 -13.59 7.68 -22.28
C ILE A 76 -13.43 6.31 -22.93
N ASN A 77 -12.49 6.20 -23.87
CA ASN A 77 -12.02 4.88 -24.26
C ASN A 77 -11.38 4.32 -23.00
N GLU A 78 -12.11 3.46 -22.29
CA GLU A 78 -11.62 2.77 -21.11
C GLU A 78 -10.51 1.82 -21.55
N ILE A 79 -9.31 2.37 -21.74
CA ILE A 79 -8.07 1.60 -21.77
C ILE A 79 -7.69 1.17 -20.35
N HIS A 80 -8.37 1.68 -19.32
CA HIS A 80 -8.46 0.99 -18.04
C HIS A 80 -9.37 -0.22 -18.22
N ARG A 81 -8.76 -1.38 -18.38
CA ARG A 81 -9.40 -2.69 -18.34
C ARG A 81 -10.12 -2.83 -17.00
N SER A 82 -11.35 -2.34 -16.95
CA SER A 82 -12.36 -2.71 -15.96
C SER A 82 -12.76 -4.16 -16.25
N ASN A 83 -11.86 -5.11 -15.97
CA ASN A 83 -12.30 -6.46 -15.69
C ASN A 83 -13.34 -6.33 -14.57
N GLU A 84 -14.55 -6.83 -14.81
CA GLU A 84 -15.72 -6.83 -13.91
C GLU A 84 -15.41 -7.43 -12.51
N GLU A 85 -14.19 -7.92 -12.29
CA GLU A 85 -13.70 -8.62 -11.13
C GLU A 85 -13.17 -7.70 -10.02
N HIS A 86 -12.59 -6.54 -10.35
CA HIS A 86 -12.03 -5.65 -9.32
C HIS A 86 -13.10 -4.89 -8.53
N GLY A 87 -14.32 -4.84 -9.06
CA GLY A 87 -15.52 -4.34 -8.37
C GLY A 87 -16.24 -5.41 -7.56
N GLN A 88 -15.76 -6.66 -7.54
CA GLN A 88 -16.38 -7.71 -6.74
C GLN A 88 -16.13 -7.49 -5.26
N VAL A 89 -17.17 -7.75 -4.46
CA VAL A 89 -17.08 -7.73 -3.00
C VAL A 89 -15.97 -8.68 -2.55
N GLY A 90 -15.07 -8.16 -1.71
CA GLY A 90 -13.92 -8.90 -1.19
C GLY A 90 -12.63 -8.72 -1.98
N HIS A 91 -12.69 -8.22 -3.22
CA HIS A 91 -11.47 -7.92 -3.96
C HIS A 91 -10.65 -6.85 -3.21
N PRO A 92 -9.31 -6.95 -3.14
CA PRO A 92 -8.49 -5.98 -2.40
C PRO A 92 -8.70 -4.52 -2.84
N VAL A 93 -8.80 -4.27 -4.14
CA VAL A 93 -9.12 -2.93 -4.69
C VAL A 93 -10.51 -2.45 -4.29
N HIS A 94 -11.55 -3.28 -4.39
CA HIS A 94 -12.90 -2.93 -3.92
C HIS A 94 -12.88 -2.56 -2.44
N THR A 95 -12.18 -3.36 -1.64
CA THR A 95 -12.02 -3.12 -0.20
C THR A 95 -11.34 -1.78 0.06
N LEU A 96 -10.21 -1.50 -0.59
CA LEU A 96 -9.46 -0.25 -0.45
C LEU A 96 -10.34 0.97 -0.77
N LYS A 97 -11.06 0.93 -1.90
CA LYS A 97 -11.99 2.01 -2.31
C LYS A 97 -13.14 2.19 -1.33
N LEU A 98 -13.71 1.10 -0.83
CA LEU A 98 -14.79 1.18 0.16
C LEU A 98 -14.31 1.82 1.46
N GLU A 99 -13.11 1.46 1.93
CA GLU A 99 -12.50 2.09 3.11
C GLU A 99 -12.24 3.58 2.88
N ASN A 100 -11.75 3.97 1.70
CA ASN A 100 -11.56 5.38 1.32
C ASN A 100 -12.87 6.16 1.30
N GLN A 101 -13.95 5.56 0.78
CA GLN A 101 -15.26 6.17 0.80
C GLN A 101 -15.78 6.42 2.23
N VAL A 102 -15.62 5.44 3.12
CA VAL A 102 -16.05 5.60 4.53
C VAL A 102 -15.15 6.58 5.28
N LEU A 103 -13.85 6.55 5.01
CA LEU A 103 -12.91 7.54 5.53
C LEU A 103 -13.31 8.95 5.10
N GLN A 104 -13.60 9.18 3.82
CA GLN A 104 -14.05 10.48 3.32
C GLN A 104 -15.29 10.97 4.08
N SER A 105 -16.29 10.11 4.31
CA SER A 105 -17.48 10.45 5.10
C SER A 105 -17.15 10.79 6.57
N LEU A 106 -16.21 10.07 7.20
CA LEU A 106 -15.72 10.41 8.54
C LEU A 106 -15.08 11.81 8.57
N LEU A 107 -14.31 12.18 7.55
CA LEU A 107 -13.69 13.52 7.46
C LEU A 107 -14.74 14.62 7.24
N THR A 108 -15.62 14.48 6.24
CA THR A 108 -16.50 15.55 5.77
C THR A 108 -17.83 15.64 6.50
N ASP A 109 -18.43 14.51 6.85
CA ASP A 109 -19.80 14.49 7.39
C ASP A 109 -19.76 14.56 8.92
N GLU A 110 -18.81 13.85 9.52
CA GLU A 110 -18.68 13.75 10.97
C GLU A 110 -17.76 14.85 11.54
N ILE A 111 -16.47 14.87 11.18
CA ILE A 111 -15.49 15.76 11.82
C ILE A 111 -15.69 17.22 11.43
N ASP A 112 -15.78 17.53 10.12
CA ASP A 112 -16.08 18.89 9.65
C ASP A 112 -17.43 19.40 10.20
N GLY A 113 -18.44 18.53 10.24
CA GLY A 113 -19.76 18.84 10.79
C GLY A 113 -19.72 19.24 12.27
N ILE A 114 -18.86 18.60 13.06
CA ILE A 114 -18.65 18.94 14.48
C ILE A 114 -17.83 20.24 14.61
N LEU A 115 -16.73 20.38 13.85
CA LEU A 115 -15.89 21.58 13.88
C LEU A 115 -16.66 22.83 13.46
N ALA A 116 -17.56 22.73 12.49
CA ALA A 116 -18.44 23.84 12.08
C ALA A 116 -19.37 24.34 13.21
N LYS A 117 -19.75 23.45 14.15
CA LYS A 117 -20.49 23.85 15.36
C LYS A 117 -19.58 24.49 16.39
N MET A 118 -18.38 23.95 16.59
CA MET A 118 -17.37 24.52 17.49
C MET A 118 -16.91 25.91 17.06
N ALA A 119 -16.87 26.18 15.75
CA ALA A 119 -16.63 27.52 15.20
C ALA A 119 -17.63 28.56 15.72
N LYS A 120 -18.87 28.14 15.99
CA LYS A 120 -19.96 28.94 16.56
C LYS A 120 -19.97 28.93 18.10
N GLN A 121 -18.85 28.54 18.72
CA GLN A 121 -18.68 28.39 20.17
C GLN A 121 -19.56 27.29 20.81
N ASP A 122 -20.07 26.34 20.03
CA ASP A 122 -20.75 25.15 20.55
C ASP A 122 -19.77 24.00 20.77
N TRP A 123 -19.34 23.84 22.02
CA TRP A 123 -18.40 22.79 22.45
C TRP A 123 -19.11 21.53 22.98
N SER A 124 -20.44 21.43 22.87
CA SER A 124 -21.21 20.30 23.41
C SER A 124 -20.84 18.94 22.80
N GLN A 125 -20.25 18.95 21.60
CA GLN A 125 -19.88 17.76 20.84
C GLN A 125 -18.39 17.41 20.94
N LEU A 126 -17.63 18.00 21.88
CA LEU A 126 -16.19 17.74 22.01
C LEU A 126 -15.88 16.25 22.22
N GLU A 127 -16.65 15.55 23.06
CA GLU A 127 -16.47 14.12 23.30
C GLU A 127 -16.75 13.29 22.03
N ARG A 128 -17.72 13.73 21.22
CA ARG A 128 -18.03 13.10 19.93
C ARG A 128 -16.88 13.29 18.93
N LEU A 129 -16.27 14.47 18.90
CA LEU A 129 -15.07 14.73 18.09
C LEU A 129 -13.88 13.88 18.53
N GLN A 130 -13.66 13.75 19.84
CA GLN A 130 -12.61 12.89 20.40
C GLN A 130 -12.80 11.42 19.99
N ARG A 131 -14.05 10.92 19.97
CA ARG A 131 -14.36 9.57 19.48
C ARG A 131 -14.14 9.44 17.98
N ALA A 132 -14.61 10.39 17.17
CA ALA A 132 -14.38 10.37 15.71
C ALA A 132 -12.87 10.37 15.36
N VAL A 133 -12.05 11.11 16.11
CA VAL A 133 -10.59 11.10 15.93
C VAL A 133 -9.93 9.83 16.47
N ALA A 134 -10.49 9.22 17.52
CA ALA A 134 -10.06 7.89 17.94
C ALA A 134 -10.38 6.84 16.86
N ASP A 135 -11.55 6.95 16.22
CA ASP A 135 -11.93 6.09 15.10
C ASP A 135 -11.04 6.33 13.88
N LEU A 136 -10.65 7.58 13.59
CA LEU A 136 -9.73 7.94 12.51
C LEU A 136 -8.37 7.23 12.63
N LYS A 137 -7.90 6.93 13.85
CA LYS A 137 -6.66 6.15 14.05
C LYS A 137 -6.72 4.74 13.46
N ASN A 138 -7.91 4.19 13.19
CA ASN A 138 -8.04 2.91 12.52
C ASN A 138 -7.47 2.91 11.09
N ILE A 139 -7.26 4.10 10.48
CA ILE A 139 -6.57 4.26 9.19
C ILE A 139 -5.21 3.55 9.15
N ASP A 140 -4.58 3.35 10.31
CA ASP A 140 -3.34 2.59 10.43
C ASP A 140 -3.44 1.21 9.80
N LYS A 141 -4.55 0.48 9.98
CA LYS A 141 -4.75 -0.84 9.35
C LYS A 141 -4.80 -0.74 7.83
N HIS A 142 -5.47 0.29 7.30
CA HIS A 142 -5.57 0.54 5.87
C HIS A 142 -4.18 0.80 5.27
N TYR A 143 -3.40 1.70 5.89
CA TYR A 143 -2.02 1.97 5.48
C TYR A 143 -1.11 0.76 5.65
N THR A 144 -1.18 0.03 6.75
CA THR A 144 -0.38 -1.19 6.94
C THR A 144 -0.67 -2.24 5.88
N ARG A 145 -1.93 -2.46 5.49
CA ARG A 145 -2.23 -3.37 4.36
C ARG A 145 -1.63 -2.88 3.05
N LYS A 146 -1.75 -1.58 2.75
CA LYS A 146 -1.16 -0.97 1.57
C LYS A 146 0.37 -1.14 1.56
N GLU A 147 1.03 -0.86 2.68
CA GLU A 147 2.49 -0.89 2.86
C GLU A 147 3.08 -2.30 2.84
N THR A 148 2.43 -3.26 3.51
CA THR A 148 2.99 -4.60 3.68
C THR A 148 2.58 -5.56 2.58
N LEU A 149 1.45 -5.31 1.92
CA LEU A 149 0.94 -6.16 0.85
C LEU A 149 1.13 -5.49 -0.51
N ILE A 150 0.41 -4.40 -0.78
CA ILE A 150 0.38 -3.79 -2.12
C ILE A 150 1.77 -3.30 -2.52
N PHE A 151 2.45 -2.53 -1.66
CA PHE A 151 3.79 -2.02 -1.95
C PHE A 151 4.82 -3.14 -2.13
N ALA A 152 4.77 -4.21 -1.32
CA ALA A 152 5.66 -5.35 -1.48
C ALA A 152 5.53 -6.00 -2.86
N PHE A 153 4.31 -6.11 -3.40
CA PHE A 153 4.11 -6.60 -4.77
C PHE A 153 4.53 -5.57 -5.83
N MET A 154 4.35 -4.26 -5.60
CA MET A 154 4.91 -3.23 -6.50
C MET A 154 6.43 -3.35 -6.60
N GLU A 155 7.11 -3.52 -5.47
CA GLU A 155 8.57 -3.68 -5.39
C GLU A 155 9.05 -4.98 -6.05
N LYS A 156 8.31 -6.08 -5.90
CA LYS A 156 8.53 -7.35 -6.63
C LYS A 156 8.57 -7.11 -8.15
N TYR A 157 7.76 -6.18 -8.65
CA TYR A 157 7.73 -5.77 -10.05
C TYR A 157 8.66 -4.59 -10.39
N GLY A 158 9.58 -4.21 -9.49
CA GLY A 158 10.59 -3.17 -9.70
C GLY A 158 10.05 -1.74 -9.60
N ILE A 159 8.84 -1.55 -9.10
CA ILE A 159 8.20 -0.25 -8.89
C ILE A 159 8.44 0.16 -7.43
N THR A 160 9.57 0.82 -7.15
CA THR A 160 10.03 1.08 -5.76
C THR A 160 9.84 2.53 -5.32
N ALA A 161 9.87 3.49 -6.25
CA ALA A 161 9.82 4.91 -5.90
C ALA A 161 8.46 5.39 -5.38
N PRO A 162 7.31 5.09 -6.04
CA PRO A 162 5.99 5.50 -5.52
C PRO A 162 5.67 4.92 -4.13
N PRO A 163 5.88 3.61 -3.86
CA PRO A 163 5.72 3.06 -2.51
C PRO A 163 6.48 3.81 -1.43
N LYS A 164 7.77 4.08 -1.67
CA LYS A 164 8.64 4.77 -0.70
C LYS A 164 8.15 6.18 -0.38
N VAL A 165 7.70 6.93 -1.39
CA VAL A 165 7.18 8.29 -1.20
C VAL A 165 5.84 8.26 -0.47
N MET A 166 4.93 7.37 -0.86
CA MET A 166 3.62 7.25 -0.23
C MET A 166 3.73 6.83 1.23
N TRP A 167 4.58 5.85 1.55
CA TRP A 167 4.85 5.44 2.94
C TRP A 167 5.33 6.62 3.80
N GLY A 168 6.25 7.43 3.27
CA GLY A 168 6.72 8.63 3.96
C GLY A 168 5.61 9.64 4.27
N VAL A 169 4.56 9.70 3.43
CA VAL A 169 3.37 10.52 3.67
C VAL A 169 2.41 9.82 4.65
N ASP A 170 2.24 8.50 4.57
CA ASP A 170 1.45 7.72 5.53
C ASP A 170 1.96 7.92 6.97
N ASP A 171 3.27 7.90 7.18
CA ASP A 171 3.89 8.18 8.47
C ASP A 171 3.66 9.62 8.97
N GLN A 172 3.67 10.59 8.05
CA GLN A 172 3.33 11.98 8.36
C GLN A 172 1.88 12.11 8.80
N ILE A 173 0.94 11.47 8.07
CA ILE A 173 -0.48 11.45 8.42
C ILE A 173 -0.69 10.81 9.80
N ARG A 174 -0.06 9.65 10.09
CA ARG A 174 -0.12 9.01 11.42
C ARG A 174 0.36 9.96 12.52
N ALA A 175 1.46 10.66 12.31
CA ALA A 175 1.98 11.64 13.26
C ALA A 175 1.01 12.82 13.45
N MET A 176 0.46 13.36 12.38
CA MET A 176 -0.52 14.45 12.41
C MET A 176 -1.81 14.05 13.13
N ILE A 177 -2.33 12.83 12.93
CA ILE A 177 -3.50 12.31 13.65
C ILE A 177 -3.19 12.23 15.16
N LYS A 178 -2.01 11.75 15.53
CA LYS A 178 -1.58 11.68 16.92
C LYS A 178 -1.51 13.05 17.56
N GLU A 179 -0.85 14.01 16.91
CA GLU A 179 -0.77 15.40 17.39
C GLU A 179 -2.16 16.05 17.51
N PHE A 180 -3.05 15.82 16.53
CA PHE A 180 -4.40 16.34 16.56
C PHE A 180 -5.21 15.77 17.74
N ALA A 181 -5.09 14.47 18.00
CA ALA A 181 -5.71 13.82 19.14
C ALA A 181 -5.18 14.36 20.49
N GLU A 182 -3.87 14.62 20.58
CA GLU A 182 -3.25 15.23 21.77
C GLU A 182 -3.75 16.66 22.00
N LEU A 183 -3.88 17.46 20.94
CA LEU A 183 -4.45 18.81 21.02
C LEU A 183 -5.90 18.79 21.52
N LEU A 184 -6.71 17.85 21.02
CA LEU A 184 -8.11 17.66 21.44
C LEU A 184 -8.26 17.19 22.89
N ALA A 185 -7.28 16.46 23.42
CA ALA A 185 -7.28 16.03 24.81
C ALA A 185 -6.84 17.14 25.78
N SER A 186 -6.27 18.23 25.27
CA SER A 186 -5.78 19.34 26.09
C SER A 186 -6.92 20.12 26.77
N PRO A 187 -6.84 20.40 28.08
CA PRO A 187 -7.83 21.22 28.78
C PRO A 187 -7.84 22.69 28.35
N LYS A 188 -6.84 23.12 27.54
CA LYS A 188 -6.73 24.46 26.96
C LYS A 188 -7.00 24.47 25.45
N VAL A 189 -7.70 23.46 24.93
CA VAL A 189 -8.05 23.39 23.51
C VAL A 189 -8.77 24.68 23.08
N ALA A 190 -8.34 25.23 21.94
CA ALA A 190 -8.92 26.42 21.34
C ALA A 190 -9.27 26.10 19.88
N TYR A 191 -10.32 26.74 19.36
CA TYR A 191 -10.83 26.42 18.03
C TYR A 191 -9.82 26.73 16.92
N ASN A 192 -9.17 27.90 16.90
CA ASN A 192 -8.31 28.28 15.77
C ASN A 192 -7.12 27.33 15.55
N PRO A 193 -6.30 26.98 16.57
CA PRO A 193 -5.23 26.00 16.37
C PRO A 193 -5.73 24.61 15.98
N LEU A 194 -6.93 24.25 16.47
CA LEU A 194 -7.57 22.99 16.14
C LEU A 194 -8.02 22.96 14.67
N SER A 195 -8.68 24.01 14.20
CA SER A 195 -9.15 24.10 12.81
C SER A 195 -7.99 24.16 11.81
N GLU A 196 -6.90 24.85 12.14
CA GLU A 196 -5.71 24.91 11.28
C GLU A 196 -5.03 23.55 11.16
N LYS A 197 -4.80 22.85 12.29
CA LYS A 197 -4.24 21.49 12.27
C LYS A 197 -5.16 20.50 11.58
N TRP A 198 -6.47 20.62 11.77
CA TRP A 198 -7.44 19.77 11.09
C TRP A 198 -7.42 19.98 9.58
N ALA A 199 -7.45 21.23 9.11
CA ALA A 199 -7.42 21.53 7.69
C ALA A 199 -6.17 20.95 7.00
N ALA A 200 -5.01 21.08 7.64
CA ALA A 200 -3.77 20.49 7.15
C ALA A 200 -3.84 18.95 7.12
N LEU A 201 -4.30 18.33 8.21
CA LEU A 201 -4.43 16.86 8.31
C LEU A 201 -5.41 16.32 7.27
N LYS A 202 -6.58 16.94 7.15
CA LYS A 202 -7.61 16.56 6.20
C LYS A 202 -7.08 16.62 4.77
N ASN A 203 -6.38 17.70 4.41
CA ASN A 203 -5.78 17.85 3.09
C ASN A 203 -4.81 16.71 2.77
N GLU A 204 -3.92 16.35 3.69
CA GLU A 204 -2.98 15.24 3.46
C GLU A 204 -3.70 13.89 3.29
N ILE A 205 -4.76 13.63 4.05
CA ILE A 205 -5.56 12.40 3.90
C ILE A 205 -6.28 12.39 2.54
N GLU A 206 -6.93 13.48 2.14
CA GLU A 206 -7.64 13.58 0.85
C GLU A 206 -6.67 13.43 -0.33
N GLU A 207 -5.49 14.02 -0.24
CA GLU A 207 -4.41 13.85 -1.22
C GLU A 207 -3.90 12.40 -1.27
N MET A 208 -3.86 11.69 -0.13
CA MET A 208 -3.50 10.27 -0.12
C MET A 208 -4.58 9.41 -0.78
N ILE A 209 -5.87 9.64 -0.48
CA ILE A 209 -7.00 8.95 -1.12
C ILE A 209 -6.92 9.14 -2.64
N PHE A 210 -6.69 10.38 -3.11
CA PHE A 210 -6.53 10.66 -4.53
C PHE A 210 -5.36 9.88 -5.15
N LYS A 211 -4.17 9.89 -4.52
CA LYS A 211 -3.00 9.13 -5.01
C LYS A 211 -3.29 7.63 -5.05
N GLU A 212 -4.00 7.10 -4.07
CA GLU A 212 -4.38 5.70 -4.06
C GLU A 212 -5.34 5.35 -5.20
N GLU A 213 -6.42 6.11 -5.36
CA GLU A 213 -7.48 5.78 -6.33
C GLU A 213 -7.11 6.09 -7.78
N GLU A 214 -6.42 7.19 -8.02
CA GLU A 214 -6.16 7.70 -9.37
C GLU A 214 -4.78 7.31 -9.89
N ILE A 215 -3.84 6.92 -9.02
CA ILE A 215 -2.46 6.60 -9.42
C ILE A 215 -2.09 5.17 -9.08
N MET A 216 -2.16 4.80 -7.80
CA MET A 216 -1.70 3.48 -7.33
C MET A 216 -2.59 2.36 -7.85
N ILE A 217 -3.92 2.47 -7.69
CA ILE A 217 -4.85 1.42 -8.09
C ILE A 217 -4.72 1.11 -9.59
N PRO A 218 -4.82 2.08 -10.53
CA PRO A 218 -4.68 1.80 -11.95
C PRO A 218 -3.35 1.11 -12.29
N MET A 219 -2.25 1.58 -11.69
CA MET A 219 -0.93 0.98 -11.90
C MET A 219 -0.85 -0.47 -11.41
N THR A 220 -1.39 -0.75 -10.22
CA THR A 220 -1.38 -2.11 -9.66
C THR A 220 -2.29 -3.06 -10.44
N LEU A 221 -3.42 -2.58 -10.97
CA LEU A 221 -4.32 -3.36 -11.81
C LEU A 221 -3.66 -3.80 -13.13
N ASP A 222 -2.80 -2.96 -13.69
CA ASP A 222 -2.08 -3.27 -14.93
C ASP A 222 -0.88 -4.21 -14.73
N VAL A 223 -0.34 -4.28 -13.51
CA VAL A 223 0.92 -4.97 -13.20
C VAL A 223 0.71 -6.30 -12.49
N PHE A 224 -0.21 -6.35 -11.51
CA PHE A 224 -0.39 -7.51 -10.65
C PHE A 224 -1.13 -8.63 -11.38
N SER A 225 -0.72 -9.86 -11.10
CA SER A 225 -1.46 -11.04 -11.53
C SER A 225 -2.63 -11.34 -10.59
N LEU A 226 -3.59 -12.15 -11.04
CA LEU A 226 -4.67 -12.67 -10.21
C LEU A 226 -4.16 -13.50 -9.03
N ALA A 227 -3.03 -14.19 -9.21
CA ALA A 227 -2.37 -14.91 -8.13
C ALA A 227 -1.82 -13.96 -7.05
N ASP A 228 -1.27 -12.81 -7.45
CA ASP A 228 -0.85 -11.78 -6.48
C ASP A 228 -2.07 -11.21 -5.75
N TRP A 229 -3.14 -10.86 -6.46
CA TRP A 229 -4.37 -10.37 -5.84
C TRP A 229 -5.01 -11.38 -4.89
N GLN A 230 -4.97 -12.67 -5.22
CA GLN A 230 -5.47 -13.74 -4.36
C GLN A 230 -4.64 -13.83 -3.07
N GLN A 231 -3.32 -13.70 -3.18
CA GLN A 231 -2.42 -13.70 -2.03
C GLN A 231 -2.66 -12.45 -1.16
N ILE A 232 -2.77 -11.26 -1.76
CA ILE A 232 -3.10 -10.02 -1.06
C ILE A 232 -4.44 -10.15 -0.33
N ALA A 233 -5.47 -10.70 -0.99
CA ALA A 233 -6.79 -10.91 -0.37
C ALA A 233 -6.70 -11.84 0.84
N LYS A 234 -5.91 -12.91 0.76
CA LYS A 234 -5.70 -13.85 1.86
C LYS A 234 -4.98 -13.18 3.04
N ASP A 235 -3.85 -12.53 2.77
CA ASP A 235 -2.98 -11.97 3.82
C ASP A 235 -3.58 -10.70 4.44
N SER A 236 -4.52 -10.04 3.75
CA SER A 236 -5.27 -8.89 4.30
C SER A 236 -6.03 -9.24 5.58
N HIS A 237 -6.45 -10.50 5.76
CA HIS A 237 -7.14 -10.93 6.99
C HIS A 237 -6.24 -10.97 8.22
N ASP A 238 -4.91 -11.15 8.04
CA ASP A 238 -3.96 -11.18 9.15
C ASP A 238 -3.72 -9.78 9.75
N ILE A 239 -3.95 -8.73 8.94
CA ILE A 239 -3.83 -7.32 9.34
C ILE A 239 -5.19 -6.77 9.78
N GLY A 240 -6.24 -7.10 9.03
CA GLY A 240 -7.62 -6.65 9.25
C GLY A 240 -8.01 -5.40 8.46
N PHE A 241 -9.22 -4.91 8.73
CA PHE A 241 -9.89 -3.88 7.93
C PHE A 241 -10.20 -2.63 8.76
N SER A 242 -10.18 -1.47 8.10
CA SER A 242 -10.46 -0.18 8.71
C SER A 242 -11.85 0.31 8.30
N PHE A 243 -12.60 0.88 9.22
CA PHE A 243 -13.91 1.53 8.99
C PHE A 243 -15.06 0.64 8.47
N ILE A 244 -14.75 -0.53 7.90
CA ILE A 244 -15.71 -1.47 7.33
C ILE A 244 -15.71 -2.79 8.11
N PRO A 245 -16.82 -3.54 8.08
CA PRO A 245 -16.83 -4.93 8.50
C PRO A 245 -15.87 -5.77 7.65
N GLU A 246 -15.43 -6.90 8.21
CA GLU A 246 -14.60 -7.86 7.48
C GLU A 246 -15.30 -8.31 6.18
N PRO A 247 -14.68 -8.07 5.00
CA PRO A 247 -15.27 -8.39 3.73
C PRO A 247 -15.24 -9.91 3.48
N LEU A 248 -16.06 -10.35 2.53
CA LEU A 248 -16.06 -11.75 2.09
C LEU A 248 -14.72 -12.11 1.45
N LYS A 249 -14.29 -13.36 1.64
CA LYS A 249 -13.07 -13.86 0.99
C LYS A 249 -13.25 -13.88 -0.52
N TRP A 250 -12.40 -13.15 -1.21
CA TRP A 250 -12.35 -13.15 -2.66
C TRP A 250 -11.43 -14.25 -3.18
N VAL A 251 -11.88 -14.91 -4.25
CA VAL A 251 -11.12 -15.93 -4.97
C VAL A 251 -11.38 -15.73 -6.47
N PRO A 252 -10.33 -15.63 -7.30
CA PRO A 252 -10.49 -15.50 -8.74
C PRO A 252 -11.16 -16.74 -9.35
N SER A 253 -11.96 -16.55 -10.40
CA SER A 253 -12.64 -17.65 -11.09
C SER A 253 -11.69 -18.36 -12.06
N VAL A 254 -12.01 -19.60 -12.45
CA VAL A 254 -11.21 -20.33 -13.46
C VAL A 254 -11.18 -19.59 -14.80
N ALA A 255 -12.30 -18.97 -15.20
CA ALA A 255 -12.38 -18.19 -16.42
C ALA A 255 -11.51 -16.91 -16.36
N SER A 256 -11.32 -16.35 -15.17
CA SER A 256 -10.46 -15.18 -14.92
C SER A 256 -9.00 -15.50 -15.24
N PHE A 257 -8.51 -16.66 -14.77
CA PHE A 257 -7.16 -17.13 -15.05
C PHE A 257 -6.91 -17.41 -16.54
N GLU A 258 -7.93 -17.84 -17.27
CA GLU A 258 -7.82 -18.05 -18.72
C GLU A 258 -7.68 -16.71 -19.47
N LYS A 259 -8.52 -15.73 -19.13
CA LYS A 259 -8.43 -14.36 -19.70
C LYS A 259 -7.12 -13.66 -19.34
N GLU A 260 -6.59 -13.89 -18.15
CA GLU A 260 -5.28 -13.33 -17.75
C GLU A 260 -4.16 -13.81 -18.67
N LYS A 261 -4.14 -15.11 -19.04
CA LYS A 261 -3.14 -15.66 -19.96
C LYS A 261 -3.18 -15.00 -21.33
N GLU A 262 -4.36 -14.62 -21.81
CA GLU A 262 -4.53 -13.90 -23.08
C GLU A 262 -3.93 -12.49 -23.03
N ASN A 263 -3.93 -11.86 -21.85
CA ASN A 263 -3.46 -10.49 -21.62
C ASN A 263 -2.01 -10.41 -21.09
N GLU A 264 -1.32 -11.54 -20.94
CA GLU A 264 0.02 -11.59 -20.34
C GLU A 264 1.05 -10.72 -21.09
N VAL A 265 0.96 -10.66 -22.42
CA VAL A 265 1.83 -9.80 -23.24
C VAL A 265 1.67 -8.32 -22.87
N GLN A 266 0.42 -7.90 -22.62
CA GLN A 266 0.12 -6.52 -22.26
C GLN A 266 0.53 -6.23 -20.82
N ARG A 267 0.36 -7.18 -19.90
CA ARG A 267 0.82 -7.06 -18.51
C ARG A 267 2.34 -6.90 -18.43
N LEU A 268 3.09 -7.70 -19.18
CA LEU A 268 4.55 -7.57 -19.28
C LEU A 268 4.99 -6.20 -19.84
N ALA A 269 4.26 -5.68 -20.83
CA ALA A 269 4.50 -4.33 -21.35
C ALA A 269 4.22 -3.23 -20.30
N ALA A 270 3.14 -3.37 -19.52
CA ALA A 270 2.82 -2.45 -18.43
C ALA A 270 3.88 -2.46 -17.32
N ILE A 271 4.40 -3.65 -16.96
CA ILE A 271 5.52 -3.78 -16.01
C ILE A 271 6.75 -3.02 -16.51
N ALA A 272 7.10 -3.19 -17.79
CA ALA A 272 8.26 -2.50 -18.37
C ALA A 272 8.07 -0.97 -18.35
N GLN A 273 6.90 -0.48 -18.75
CA GLN A 273 6.56 0.94 -18.74
C GLN A 273 6.56 1.53 -17.32
N ALA A 274 6.01 0.81 -16.34
CA ALA A 274 5.96 1.24 -14.95
C ALA A 274 7.36 1.34 -14.34
N LYS A 275 8.26 0.39 -14.64
CA LYS A 275 9.67 0.48 -14.26
C LYS A 275 10.35 1.72 -14.84
N GLU A 276 10.26 1.91 -16.15
CA GLU A 276 10.88 3.06 -16.84
C GLU A 276 10.38 4.39 -16.27
N THR A 277 9.07 4.52 -16.03
CA THR A 277 8.46 5.74 -15.50
C THR A 277 8.93 6.04 -14.06
N THR A 278 9.20 5.00 -13.27
CA THR A 278 9.58 5.15 -11.85
C THR A 278 11.08 5.24 -11.61
N GLU A 279 11.92 4.76 -12.52
CA GLU A 279 13.38 4.94 -12.48
C GLU A 279 13.78 6.43 -12.52
N ALA A 280 13.08 7.24 -13.31
CA ALA A 280 13.31 8.69 -13.35
C ALA A 280 13.02 9.38 -12.00
N ILE A 281 12.04 8.87 -11.25
CA ILE A 281 11.68 9.36 -9.90
C ILE A 281 12.71 8.87 -8.88
N ALA A 282 13.12 7.61 -8.96
CA ALA A 282 14.14 7.02 -8.09
C ALA A 282 15.48 7.77 -8.17
N ALA A 283 15.90 8.20 -9.38
CA ALA A 283 17.13 8.96 -9.59
C ALA A 283 17.16 10.34 -8.88
N SER A 284 15.99 10.83 -8.45
CA SER A 284 15.83 12.10 -7.72
C SER A 284 15.69 11.93 -6.20
N LEU A 285 15.60 10.69 -5.70
CA LEU A 285 15.43 10.40 -4.28
C LEU A 285 16.80 10.22 -3.60
N PRO A 286 16.99 10.73 -2.37
CA PRO A 286 18.23 10.54 -1.64
C PRO A 286 18.47 9.05 -1.35
N ASP A 287 19.71 8.64 -1.57
CA ASP A 287 20.19 7.27 -1.46
C ASP A 287 20.18 6.82 0.02
N TYR A 288 19.59 5.66 0.31
CA TYR A 288 19.67 5.04 1.62
C TYR A 288 20.52 3.78 1.51
N PRO A 289 21.65 3.70 2.22
CA PRO A 289 22.58 2.60 2.05
C PRO A 289 22.02 1.31 2.64
N VAL A 290 21.81 0.30 1.80
CA VAL A 290 21.63 -1.07 2.25
C VAL A 290 23.02 -1.67 2.45
N SER A 291 23.40 -1.86 3.72
CA SER A 291 24.68 -2.48 4.07
C SER A 291 24.63 -3.98 3.76
N SER A 292 25.37 -4.42 2.75
CA SER A 292 25.68 -5.82 2.53
C SER A 292 26.79 -6.24 3.51
N VAL A 293 26.41 -6.95 4.57
CA VAL A 293 27.37 -7.54 5.51
C VAL A 293 27.83 -8.88 4.95
N ALA A 294 29.05 -8.90 4.39
CA ALA A 294 29.75 -10.13 4.09
C ALA A 294 30.14 -10.83 5.41
N THR A 295 29.65 -12.05 5.62
CA THR A 295 30.05 -12.89 6.76
C THR A 295 31.13 -13.88 6.31
N GLN A 296 32.26 -13.87 7.01
CA GLN A 296 33.38 -14.77 6.78
C GLN A 296 33.06 -16.16 7.33
N GLU A 297 33.30 -17.17 6.50
CA GLU A 297 33.16 -18.59 6.80
C GLU A 297 34.15 -19.06 7.87
N LYS A 298 33.63 -19.74 8.89
CA LYS A 298 34.34 -20.77 9.64
C LYS A 298 33.37 -21.89 10.01
N THR A 299 33.34 -22.96 9.22
CA THR A 299 32.79 -24.24 9.67
C THR A 299 33.80 -25.35 9.35
N ASP A 300 34.72 -25.58 10.29
CA ASP A 300 35.53 -26.77 10.27
C ASP A 300 34.62 -28.01 10.48
N ASN A 301 34.59 -28.88 9.46
CA ASN A 301 34.02 -30.24 9.42
C ASN A 301 32.50 -30.42 9.21
N PHE A 302 31.84 -29.62 8.35
CA PHE A 302 30.53 -29.97 7.80
C PHE A 302 30.66 -30.41 6.33
N SER A 303 30.10 -31.56 5.95
CA SER A 303 30.21 -32.12 4.60
C SER A 303 28.91 -32.02 3.78
N GLY A 304 27.91 -31.28 4.28
CA GLY A 304 26.67 -31.03 3.55
C GLY A 304 26.79 -29.84 2.61
N ASP A 305 25.91 -29.80 1.60
CA ASP A 305 25.84 -28.68 0.67
C ASP A 305 25.22 -27.46 1.37
N LEU A 306 26.06 -26.49 1.70
CA LEU A 306 25.67 -25.24 2.36
C LEU A 306 24.74 -24.37 1.51
N THR A 307 24.72 -24.59 0.19
CA THR A 307 23.86 -23.85 -0.75
C THR A 307 22.48 -24.48 -0.91
N GLN A 308 22.21 -25.61 -0.25
CA GLN A 308 20.92 -26.26 -0.30
C GLN A 308 19.83 -25.33 0.28
N THR A 309 18.79 -25.08 -0.51
CA THR A 309 17.60 -24.35 -0.06
C THR A 309 16.67 -25.25 0.76
N ILE A 310 16.24 -24.76 1.91
CA ILE A 310 15.25 -25.37 2.79
C ILE A 310 13.96 -24.56 2.69
N ASP A 311 12.89 -25.19 2.22
CA ASP A 311 11.57 -24.59 2.12
C ASP A 311 10.80 -24.75 3.44
N LEU A 312 10.42 -23.62 4.05
CA LEU A 312 9.59 -23.53 5.25
C LEU A 312 8.21 -22.97 4.88
N PRO A 313 7.16 -23.18 5.69
CA PRO A 313 5.83 -22.64 5.40
C PRO A 313 5.76 -21.12 5.26
N THR A 314 6.75 -20.39 5.81
CA THR A 314 6.80 -18.92 5.86
C THR A 314 7.96 -18.31 5.05
N GLY A 315 8.65 -19.10 4.23
CA GLY A 315 9.78 -18.63 3.44
C GLY A 315 10.78 -19.73 3.10
N ASN A 316 11.90 -19.36 2.50
CA ASN A 316 13.00 -20.28 2.18
C ASN A 316 14.33 -19.71 2.69
N LEU A 317 15.25 -20.60 3.05
CA LEU A 317 16.57 -20.25 3.55
C LEU A 317 17.60 -21.21 2.94
N GLN A 318 18.77 -20.71 2.56
CA GLN A 318 19.92 -21.58 2.32
C GLN A 318 20.41 -22.17 3.65
N LEU A 319 21.03 -23.35 3.59
CA LEU A 319 21.48 -24.05 4.78
C LEU A 319 22.51 -23.25 5.60
N ASP A 320 23.40 -22.52 4.93
CA ASP A 320 24.35 -21.59 5.58
C ASP A 320 23.63 -20.45 6.33
N GLN A 321 22.59 -19.85 5.75
CA GLN A 321 21.77 -18.81 6.36
C GLN A 321 21.06 -19.35 7.60
N LEU A 322 20.52 -20.57 7.53
CA LEU A 322 19.88 -21.23 8.67
C LEU A 322 20.89 -21.48 9.81
N ILE A 323 22.10 -21.96 9.49
CA ILE A 323 23.19 -22.13 10.46
C ILE A 323 23.58 -20.79 11.09
N ALA A 324 23.70 -19.74 10.28
CA ALA A 324 24.05 -18.39 10.74
C ALA A 324 22.99 -17.83 11.70
N ILE A 325 21.70 -18.00 11.40
CA ILE A 325 20.60 -17.61 12.30
C ILE A 325 20.77 -18.30 13.66
N PHE A 326 20.86 -19.62 13.68
CA PHE A 326 21.01 -20.36 14.94
C PHE A 326 22.26 -19.96 15.74
N SER A 327 23.31 -19.51 15.06
CA SER A 327 24.55 -19.09 15.71
C SER A 327 24.50 -17.69 16.34
N HIS A 328 23.53 -16.85 15.94
CA HIS A 328 23.38 -15.47 16.39
C HIS A 328 22.14 -15.20 17.24
N LEU A 329 21.24 -16.18 17.38
CA LEU A 329 20.09 -16.05 18.27
C LEU A 329 20.56 -15.77 19.71
N PRO A 330 19.91 -14.85 20.45
CA PRO A 330 20.26 -14.52 21.84
C PRO A 330 19.81 -15.61 22.84
N VAL A 331 19.60 -16.84 22.38
CA VAL A 331 19.16 -17.99 23.16
C VAL A 331 19.93 -19.25 22.76
N ASP A 332 20.29 -20.06 23.77
CA ASP A 332 20.84 -21.41 23.56
C ASP A 332 19.70 -22.40 23.32
N LEU A 333 19.66 -23.00 22.13
CA LEU A 333 18.69 -24.03 21.77
C LEU A 333 19.34 -25.41 21.88
N THR A 334 18.58 -26.38 22.38
CA THR A 334 18.90 -27.82 22.29
C THR A 334 17.61 -28.54 21.95
N PHE A 335 17.60 -29.25 20.83
CA PHE A 335 16.44 -30.00 20.38
C PHE A 335 16.63 -31.49 20.71
N VAL A 336 15.63 -32.04 21.39
CA VAL A 336 15.49 -33.47 21.71
C VAL A 336 14.30 -33.98 20.91
N ASP A 337 14.50 -35.09 20.19
CA ASP A 337 13.45 -35.66 19.36
C ASP A 337 12.48 -36.56 20.14
N ALA A 338 11.54 -37.17 19.43
CA ALA A 338 10.54 -38.07 20.01
C ALA A 338 11.14 -39.37 20.59
N ASP A 339 12.39 -39.73 20.22
CA ASP A 339 13.13 -40.87 20.77
C ASP A 339 13.97 -40.47 22.00
N GLU A 340 13.71 -39.29 22.57
CA GLU A 340 14.44 -38.70 23.70
C GLU A 340 15.94 -38.50 23.44
N LYS A 341 16.35 -38.36 22.17
CA LYS A 341 17.75 -38.16 21.79
C LYS A 341 18.03 -36.72 21.40
N VAL A 342 19.18 -36.21 21.83
CA VAL A 342 19.63 -34.89 21.42
C VAL A 342 19.99 -34.92 19.93
N ARG A 343 19.29 -34.13 19.10
CA ARG A 343 19.53 -34.07 17.64
C ARG A 343 20.23 -32.82 17.17
N PHE A 344 20.06 -31.73 17.92
CA PHE A 344 20.62 -30.44 17.54
C PHE A 344 20.88 -29.59 18.79
N TYR A 345 21.88 -28.73 18.71
CA TYR A 345 22.05 -27.61 19.61
C TYR A 345 22.57 -26.41 18.82
N SER A 346 22.21 -25.18 19.22
CA SER A 346 22.76 -23.98 18.60
C SER A 346 24.20 -23.72 19.04
N GLU A 347 25.03 -23.25 18.11
CA GLU A 347 26.44 -22.97 18.33
C GLU A 347 26.67 -21.45 18.17
N GLY A 348 26.88 -20.73 19.27
CA GLY A 348 27.09 -19.28 19.27
C GLY A 348 28.36 -18.85 20.00
N PRO A 349 28.83 -17.60 19.80
CA PRO A 349 30.06 -17.09 20.42
C PRO A 349 29.98 -17.01 21.95
N HIS A 350 28.76 -16.88 22.50
CA HIS A 350 28.51 -16.77 23.93
C HIS A 350 27.36 -17.71 24.33
N ARG A 351 27.72 -18.82 24.99
CA ARG A 351 26.75 -19.80 25.50
C ARG A 351 26.72 -19.78 27.02
N ILE A 352 25.53 -19.94 27.57
CA ILE A 352 25.31 -20.09 29.02
C ILE A 352 25.75 -21.49 29.45
N PHE A 353 25.44 -22.51 28.65
CA PHE A 353 25.84 -23.90 28.91
C PHE A 353 26.61 -24.49 27.73
N PRO A 354 27.89 -24.86 27.91
CA PRO A 354 28.65 -25.50 26.84
C PRO A 354 28.05 -26.88 26.49
N ARG A 355 28.12 -27.23 25.20
CA ARG A 355 27.84 -28.57 24.68
C ARG A 355 28.98 -29.01 23.78
N THR A 356 29.21 -30.32 23.70
CA THR A 356 30.19 -30.91 22.79
C THR A 356 29.45 -31.66 21.68
N LYS A 357 30.07 -31.79 20.50
CA LYS A 357 29.48 -32.56 19.38
C LYS A 357 29.16 -34.02 19.75
N SER A 358 29.85 -34.57 20.77
CA SER A 358 29.61 -35.92 21.29
C SER A 358 28.22 -36.15 21.92
N VAL A 359 27.46 -35.08 22.20
CA VAL A 359 26.10 -35.18 22.77
C VAL A 359 25.06 -35.59 21.73
N ILE A 360 25.32 -35.36 20.45
CA ILE A 360 24.37 -35.65 19.37
C ILE A 360 24.13 -37.17 19.28
N GLY A 361 22.86 -37.57 19.31
CA GLY A 361 22.41 -38.97 19.31
C GLY A 361 22.35 -39.62 20.70
N ARG A 362 22.79 -38.94 21.76
CA ARG A 362 22.72 -39.42 23.14
C ARG A 362 21.32 -39.17 23.72
N GLU A 363 20.82 -40.10 24.52
CA GLU A 363 19.58 -39.91 25.29
C GLU A 363 19.73 -38.74 26.27
N VAL A 364 18.72 -37.88 26.35
CA VAL A 364 18.74 -36.65 27.15
C VAL A 364 18.94 -36.92 28.64
N VAL A 365 18.36 -38.01 29.15
CA VAL A 365 18.50 -38.43 30.56
C VAL A 365 19.96 -38.72 30.92
N ASN A 366 20.71 -39.32 29.99
CA ASN A 366 22.12 -39.64 30.17
C ASN A 366 23.02 -38.40 30.08
N CYS A 367 22.52 -37.27 29.58
CA CYS A 367 23.26 -36.02 29.50
C CYS A 367 23.26 -35.23 30.82
N HIS A 368 22.50 -35.68 31.83
CA HIS A 368 22.33 -34.98 33.10
C HIS A 368 22.74 -35.86 34.30
N PRO A 369 23.10 -35.27 35.45
CA PRO A 369 23.39 -36.03 36.66
C PRO A 369 22.16 -36.84 37.14
N PRO A 370 22.35 -38.01 37.80
CA PRO A 370 21.25 -38.86 38.27
C PRO A 370 20.21 -38.15 39.14
N LYS A 371 20.64 -37.12 39.89
CA LYS A 371 19.77 -36.31 40.75
C LYS A 371 18.80 -35.41 39.97
N SER A 372 18.99 -35.23 38.68
CA SER A 372 18.19 -34.34 37.83
C SER A 372 17.34 -35.10 36.81
N MET A 373 17.46 -36.43 36.71
CA MET A 373 16.73 -37.23 35.70
C MET A 373 15.21 -37.24 35.87
N HIS A 374 14.68 -36.86 37.03
CA HIS A 374 13.23 -36.75 37.26
C HIS A 374 12.65 -35.37 36.92
N ILE A 375 13.52 -34.43 36.52
CA ILE A 375 13.17 -33.03 36.23
C ILE A 375 13.31 -32.74 34.72
N VAL A 376 14.09 -33.56 34.00
CA VAL A 376 14.47 -33.37 32.60
C VAL A 376 13.56 -34.16 31.68
#